data_AF-V6I4F6-F1
#
_entry.id   AF-V6I4F6-F1
#
_cell.length_a   1.000
_cell.length_b   1.000
_cell.length_c   1.000
_cell.angle_alpha   90.00
_cell.angle_beta   90.00
_cell.angle_gamma   90.00
#
_symmetry.space_group_name_H-M   'P 1'
#
loop_
_entity.id
_entity.type
_entity.pdbx_description
1 polymer ?
#
loop_
_entity_poly.entity_id
_entity_poly.type
_entity_poly.pdbx_seq_one_letter_code
_entity_poly.pdbx_strand_id
1 'polypeptide(L)'
;MNRRHRLLLILIPFFLTFRSVFASEVMELEGNIEENNMKILAALNRLAEGSVKFSKKTKGFKYHYTNPWYSKYSFDIYLGEFAKRDNVSIMRIEAPKYGMEKAFRDYFKEELQKKDATGIGSTSGTMPDERIEKLEKKSHFVSQGLNLISPALSVFYNSRKSPIYTSGDTLTRVSFYILTDLLIGGLAYYFAMNNNHKKSMMDNLLGKEGPSGNVFESKYGGVVIAAIVIPRLYRMTGSVEDTTTHNRLFELSYTFKY
;
A
#
# COMPACT_ATOMS: atom_id res chain seq x y z
N MET A 1 20.16 33.48 -1.19
CA MET A 1 19.03 32.62 -0.75
C MET A 1 19.58 31.58 0.23
N ASN A 2 19.10 31.59 1.48
CA ASN A 2 19.82 31.01 2.62
C ASN A 2 19.71 29.47 2.69
N ARG A 3 20.78 28.79 3.14
CA ARG A 3 20.92 27.32 3.14
C ARG A 3 19.78 26.58 3.89
N ARG A 4 19.22 27.22 4.92
CA ARG A 4 18.05 26.72 5.68
C ARG A 4 16.74 26.74 4.87
N HIS A 5 16.56 27.72 3.98
CA HIS A 5 15.34 27.82 3.15
C HIS A 5 15.27 26.70 2.10
N ARG A 6 16.41 26.28 1.53
CA ARG A 6 16.45 25.16 0.57
C ARG A 6 16.08 23.81 1.21
N LEU A 7 16.49 23.57 2.46
CA LEU A 7 16.11 22.35 3.20
C LEU A 7 14.63 22.35 3.59
N LEU A 8 14.09 23.51 3.99
CA LEU A 8 12.67 23.65 4.32
C LEU A 8 11.76 23.39 3.11
N LEU A 9 12.15 23.83 1.91
CA LEU A 9 11.39 23.58 0.67
C LEU A 9 11.23 22.09 0.32
N ILE A 10 12.12 21.22 0.80
CA ILE A 10 12.06 19.77 0.54
C ILE A 10 11.43 19.01 1.73
N LEU A 11 11.65 19.47 2.96
CA LEU A 11 11.08 18.86 4.17
C LEU A 11 9.56 19.08 4.27
N ILE A 12 9.06 20.26 3.92
CA ILE A 12 7.62 20.57 3.99
C ILE A 12 6.77 19.62 3.12
N PRO A 13 7.05 19.40 1.81
CA PRO A 13 6.30 18.44 1.01
C PRO A 13 6.49 16.99 1.47
N PHE A 14 7.66 16.65 2.04
CA PHE A 14 7.90 15.33 2.62
C PHE A 14 7.00 15.04 3.82
N PHE A 15 6.81 16.00 4.74
CA PHE A 15 5.90 15.82 5.87
C PHE A 15 4.42 15.80 5.45
N LEU A 16 4.04 16.54 4.41
CA LEU A 16 2.65 16.58 3.91
C LEU A 16 2.19 15.29 3.25
N THR A 17 3.11 14.38 2.90
CA THR A 17 2.79 13.09 2.25
C THR A 17 2.66 11.94 3.24
N PHE A 18 2.96 12.14 4.54
CA PHE A 18 2.70 11.17 5.59
C PHE A 18 1.20 11.13 5.92
N ARG A 19 0.49 10.11 5.42
CA ARG A 19 -0.91 9.81 5.82
C ARG A 19 -0.97 8.55 6.68
N SER A 20 -2.05 8.47 7.47
CA SER A 20 -2.36 7.45 8.51
C SER A 20 -1.81 6.05 8.27
N VAL A 21 -1.33 5.43 9.36
CA VAL A 21 -0.76 4.07 9.41
C VAL A 21 -1.81 2.98 9.14
N PHE A 22 -3.11 3.30 9.34
CA PHE A 22 -4.22 2.41 8.99
C PHE A 22 -5.35 3.22 8.37
N ALA A 23 -5.93 2.70 7.29
CA ALA A 23 -7.12 3.25 6.65
C ALA A 23 -8.34 2.43 7.05
N SER A 24 -9.47 3.10 7.23
CA SER A 24 -10.70 2.46 7.67
C SER A 24 -11.86 2.93 6.80
N GLU A 25 -12.70 1.99 6.40
CA GLU A 25 -13.99 2.23 5.76
C GLU A 25 -15.10 1.58 6.57
N VAL A 26 -16.29 2.14 6.48
CA VAL A 26 -17.48 1.66 7.19
C VAL A 26 -18.60 1.47 6.18
N MET A 27 -19.34 0.38 6.31
CA MET A 27 -20.56 0.14 5.55
C MET A 27 -21.67 -0.40 6.45
N GLU A 28 -22.90 -0.04 6.10
CA GLU A 28 -24.10 -0.55 6.72
C GLU A 28 -24.56 -1.80 5.98
N LEU A 29 -25.02 -2.79 6.74
CA LEU A 29 -25.55 -4.05 6.25
C LEU A 29 -26.93 -4.26 6.87
N GLU A 30 -27.93 -4.41 6.03
CA GLU A 30 -29.29 -4.75 6.45
C GLU A 30 -29.33 -6.21 6.95
N GLY A 31 -30.19 -6.47 7.94
CA GLY A 31 -30.40 -7.79 8.52
C GLY A 31 -29.78 -7.98 9.90
N ASN A 32 -30.02 -9.17 10.46
CA ASN A 32 -29.56 -9.52 11.79
C ASN A 32 -28.03 -9.73 11.81
N ILE A 33 -27.38 -9.35 12.91
CA ILE A 33 -25.93 -9.45 13.05
C ILE A 33 -25.43 -10.89 13.01
N GLU A 34 -26.17 -11.87 13.54
CA GLU A 34 -25.77 -13.28 13.47
C GLU A 34 -25.78 -13.80 12.03
N GLU A 35 -26.79 -13.43 11.25
CA GLU A 35 -26.89 -13.81 9.83
C GLU A 35 -25.78 -13.14 9.02
N ASN A 36 -25.58 -11.83 9.21
CA ASN A 36 -24.52 -11.08 8.56
C ASN A 36 -23.13 -11.59 8.96
N ASN A 37 -22.95 -12.01 10.21
CA ASN A 37 -21.72 -12.64 10.67
C ASN A 37 -21.39 -13.92 9.88
N MET A 38 -22.39 -14.78 9.64
CA MET A 38 -22.21 -15.99 8.84
C MET A 38 -21.91 -15.67 7.37
N LYS A 39 -22.61 -14.68 6.79
CA LYS A 39 -22.35 -14.24 5.40
C LYS A 39 -20.93 -13.65 5.26
N ILE A 40 -20.50 -12.81 6.20
CA ILE A 40 -19.17 -12.20 6.24
C ILE A 40 -18.09 -13.27 6.43
N LEU A 41 -18.28 -14.21 7.34
CA LEU A 41 -17.33 -15.30 7.57
C LEU A 41 -17.16 -16.17 6.31
N ALA A 42 -18.25 -16.42 5.57
CA ALA A 42 -18.19 -17.13 4.30
C ALA A 42 -17.47 -16.31 3.20
N ALA A 43 -17.69 -15.00 3.12
CA ALA A 43 -16.98 -14.11 2.21
C ALA A 43 -15.48 -14.00 2.57
N LEU A 44 -15.17 -13.94 3.86
CA LEU A 44 -13.81 -13.94 4.38
C LEU A 44 -13.04 -15.22 4.07
N ASN A 45 -13.70 -16.38 4.18
CA ASN A 45 -13.10 -17.65 3.79
C ASN A 45 -12.85 -17.75 2.29
N ARG A 46 -13.69 -17.12 1.46
CA ARG A 46 -13.42 -16.98 0.01
C ARG A 46 -12.27 -16.03 -0.24
N LEU A 47 -12.19 -14.91 0.47
CA LEU A 47 -11.12 -13.92 0.29
C LEU A 47 -9.76 -14.45 0.72
N ALA A 48 -9.70 -15.14 1.86
CA ALA A 48 -8.47 -15.44 2.58
C ALA A 48 -8.40 -16.88 3.10
N GLU A 49 -8.93 -17.86 2.37
CA GLU A 49 -8.77 -19.33 2.50
C GLU A 49 -8.40 -19.84 3.90
N GLY A 50 -9.24 -19.56 4.90
CA GLY A 50 -9.07 -20.07 6.28
C GLY A 50 -7.92 -19.44 7.09
N SER A 51 -7.23 -18.42 6.56
CA SER A 51 -6.20 -17.66 7.29
C SER A 51 -6.79 -16.66 8.29
N VAL A 52 -8.11 -16.45 8.26
CA VAL A 52 -8.83 -15.50 9.11
C VAL A 52 -9.10 -16.10 10.48
N LYS A 53 -8.84 -15.33 11.55
CA LYS A 53 -9.09 -15.72 12.93
C LYS A 53 -10.02 -14.75 13.63
N PHE A 54 -10.87 -15.28 14.49
CA PHE A 54 -11.65 -14.47 15.41
C PHE A 54 -10.75 -13.89 16.51
N SER A 55 -10.90 -12.60 16.80
CA SER A 55 -10.13 -11.88 17.81
C SER A 55 -11.04 -11.36 18.91
N LYS A 56 -10.63 -11.57 20.17
CA LYS A 56 -11.35 -11.04 21.35
C LYS A 56 -11.18 -9.52 21.52
N LYS A 57 -10.26 -8.89 20.78
CA LYS A 57 -9.99 -7.45 20.87
C LYS A 57 -10.93 -6.69 19.93
N THR A 58 -12.21 -6.57 20.27
CA THR A 58 -13.24 -6.11 19.32
C THR A 58 -13.39 -4.58 19.23
N LYS A 59 -12.65 -3.78 20.01
CA LYS A 59 -12.76 -2.30 20.03
C LYS A 59 -14.22 -1.79 20.22
N GLY A 60 -15.06 -2.56 20.92
CA GLY A 60 -16.48 -2.23 21.15
C GLY A 60 -17.46 -2.80 20.11
N PHE A 61 -16.99 -3.51 19.09
CA PHE A 61 -17.82 -4.27 18.16
C PHE A 61 -18.18 -5.66 18.72
N LYS A 62 -19.20 -6.32 18.16
CA LYS A 62 -19.62 -7.66 18.59
C LYS A 62 -18.68 -8.74 18.07
N TYR A 63 -18.25 -8.62 16.81
CA TYR A 63 -17.29 -9.55 16.20
C TYR A 63 -16.07 -8.80 15.63
N HIS A 64 -14.91 -9.45 15.69
CA HIS A 64 -13.67 -8.98 15.06
C HIS A 64 -12.93 -10.14 14.42
N TYR A 65 -12.65 -10.00 13.13
CA TYR A 65 -11.87 -10.92 12.32
C TYR A 65 -10.56 -10.26 11.91
N THR A 66 -9.45 -10.96 12.16
CA THR A 66 -8.09 -10.51 11.87
C THR A 66 -7.29 -11.62 11.23
N ASN A 67 -6.18 -11.28 10.60
CA ASN A 67 -5.26 -12.24 10.03
C ASN A 67 -3.97 -12.33 10.87
N PRO A 68 -3.36 -13.51 11.01
CA PRO A 68 -2.03 -13.64 11.60
C PRO A 68 -1.00 -12.80 10.85
N TRP A 69 0.06 -12.39 11.54
CA TRP A 69 1.15 -11.58 10.96
C TRP A 69 1.87 -12.23 9.76
N TYR A 70 1.79 -13.56 9.63
CA TYR A 70 2.35 -14.34 8.53
C TYR A 70 1.36 -14.56 7.38
N SER A 71 0.13 -14.05 7.49
CA SER A 71 -0.84 -14.15 6.41
C SER A 71 -0.41 -13.29 5.22
N LYS A 72 -0.73 -13.78 4.03
CA LYS A 72 -0.55 -13.03 2.78
C LYS A 72 -1.47 -11.81 2.67
N TYR A 73 -2.48 -11.74 3.54
CA TYR A 73 -3.48 -10.68 3.56
C TYR A 73 -3.45 -9.96 4.90
N SER A 74 -3.50 -8.64 4.86
CA SER A 74 -3.55 -7.79 6.06
C SER A 74 -4.80 -6.93 6.02
N PHE A 75 -5.78 -7.30 6.84
CA PHE A 75 -6.99 -6.52 7.09
C PHE A 75 -7.58 -6.92 8.45
N ASP A 76 -8.33 -6.00 9.04
CA ASP A 76 -9.17 -6.26 10.20
C ASP A 76 -10.62 -5.91 9.87
N ILE A 77 -11.55 -6.79 10.22
CA ILE A 77 -12.98 -6.59 9.99
C ILE A 77 -13.70 -6.62 11.32
N TYR A 78 -14.43 -5.56 11.62
CA TYR A 78 -15.24 -5.42 12.81
C TYR A 78 -16.72 -5.39 12.42
N LEU A 79 -17.56 -6.10 13.16
CA LEU A 79 -19.00 -6.16 12.94
C LEU A 79 -19.75 -5.86 14.24
N GLY A 80 -20.68 -4.91 14.18
CA GLY A 80 -21.42 -4.42 15.34
C GLY A 80 -22.87 -4.10 14.99
N GLU A 81 -23.70 -3.95 16.01
CA GLU A 81 -25.12 -3.59 15.85
C GLU A 81 -25.28 -2.08 15.78
N PHE A 82 -26.19 -1.60 14.93
CA PHE A 82 -26.51 -0.18 14.88
C PHE A 82 -27.50 0.16 16.00
N ALA A 83 -27.02 0.76 17.09
CA ALA A 83 -27.83 1.00 18.31
C ALA A 83 -29.14 1.81 18.12
N LYS A 84 -29.32 2.49 16.98
CA LYS A 84 -30.52 3.32 16.71
C LYS A 84 -31.51 2.69 15.72
N ARG A 85 -31.18 1.56 15.08
CA ARG A 85 -32.01 0.91 14.07
C ARG A 85 -31.96 -0.59 14.28
N ASP A 86 -33.12 -1.16 14.59
CA ASP A 86 -33.26 -2.61 14.67
C ASP A 86 -33.02 -3.22 13.27
N ASN A 87 -32.35 -4.37 13.23
CA ASN A 87 -31.98 -5.10 12.00
C ASN A 87 -31.02 -4.35 11.05
N VAL A 88 -30.16 -3.48 11.59
CA VAL A 88 -29.03 -2.92 10.84
C VAL A 88 -27.73 -3.22 11.58
N SER A 89 -26.75 -3.75 10.85
CA SER A 89 -25.41 -4.01 11.35
C SER A 89 -24.38 -3.13 10.66
N ILE A 90 -23.34 -2.73 11.39
CA ILE A 90 -22.22 -1.93 10.89
C ILE A 90 -21.02 -2.83 10.71
N MET A 91 -20.47 -2.83 9.49
CA MET A 91 -19.19 -3.45 9.19
C MET A 91 -18.12 -2.37 8.99
N ARG A 92 -17.06 -2.43 9.81
CA ARG A 92 -15.87 -1.59 9.66
C ARG A 92 -14.73 -2.45 9.14
N ILE A 93 -14.09 -1.98 8.08
CA ILE A 93 -12.95 -2.64 7.44
C ILE A 93 -11.73 -1.74 7.66
N GLU A 94 -10.72 -2.26 8.33
CA GLU A 94 -9.41 -1.61 8.45
C GLU A 94 -8.40 -2.35 7.57
N ALA A 95 -7.60 -1.58 6.84
CA ALA A 95 -6.50 -2.07 6.03
C ALA A 95 -5.24 -1.25 6.33
N PRO A 96 -4.03 -1.80 6.13
CA PRO A 96 -2.78 -1.06 6.39
C PRO A 96 -2.56 0.09 5.41
N LYS A 97 -3.43 0.22 4.40
CA LYS A 97 -3.20 1.12 3.27
C LYS A 97 -4.50 1.67 2.72
N TYR A 98 -4.54 3.00 2.61
CA TYR A 98 -5.61 3.72 1.91
C TYR A 98 -5.80 3.20 0.48
N GLY A 99 -7.06 2.96 0.11
CA GLY A 99 -7.50 2.32 -1.13
C GLY A 99 -7.79 0.81 -0.99
N MET A 100 -7.06 0.08 -0.15
CA MET A 100 -7.34 -1.36 0.06
C MET A 100 -8.65 -1.57 0.81
N GLU A 101 -8.92 -0.73 1.81
CA GLU A 101 -10.18 -0.76 2.57
C GLU A 101 -11.39 -0.52 1.68
N LYS A 102 -11.27 0.35 0.66
CA LYS A 102 -12.34 0.63 -0.31
C LYS A 102 -12.55 -0.56 -1.24
N ALA A 103 -11.46 -1.11 -1.79
CA ALA A 103 -11.52 -2.30 -2.62
C ALA A 103 -12.15 -3.48 -1.86
N PHE A 104 -11.79 -3.68 -0.59
CA PHE A 104 -12.42 -4.71 0.24
C PHE A 104 -13.88 -4.40 0.53
N ARG A 105 -14.23 -3.15 0.87
CA ARG A 105 -15.63 -2.74 1.07
C ARG A 105 -16.48 -3.05 -0.16
N ASP A 106 -15.99 -2.69 -1.34
CA ASP A 106 -16.74 -2.86 -2.59
C ASP A 106 -16.82 -4.35 -2.98
N TYR A 107 -15.76 -5.13 -2.73
CA TYR A 107 -15.80 -6.59 -2.81
C TYR A 107 -16.87 -7.18 -1.87
N PHE A 108 -16.89 -6.80 -0.59
CA PHE A 108 -17.88 -7.33 0.36
C PHE A 108 -19.30 -6.91 -0.01
N LYS A 109 -19.51 -5.67 -0.48
CA LYS A 109 -20.83 -5.24 -0.97
C LYS A 109 -21.31 -6.13 -2.12
N GLU A 110 -20.47 -6.36 -3.12
CA GLU A 110 -20.84 -7.23 -4.25
C GLU A 110 -21.07 -8.68 -3.82
N GLU A 111 -20.21 -9.23 -2.96
CA GLU A 111 -20.29 -10.62 -2.54
C GLU A 111 -21.52 -10.90 -1.66
N LEU A 112 -21.89 -9.95 -0.80
CA LEU A 112 -23.08 -10.04 0.03
C LEU A 112 -24.35 -9.88 -0.81
N GLN A 113 -24.38 -8.92 -1.75
CA GLN A 113 -25.53 -8.71 -2.65
C GLN A 113 -25.72 -9.84 -3.67
N LYS A 114 -24.64 -10.42 -4.22
CA LYS A 114 -24.71 -11.58 -5.14
C LYS A 114 -25.37 -12.77 -4.45
N LYS A 115 -25.10 -12.98 -3.16
CA LYS A 115 -25.72 -14.07 -2.39
C LYS A 115 -27.20 -13.84 -2.13
N ASP A 116 -27.59 -12.60 -1.87
CA ASP A 116 -28.99 -12.24 -1.69
C ASP A 116 -29.80 -12.41 -2.99
N ALA A 117 -29.18 -12.19 -4.16
CA ALA A 117 -29.79 -12.42 -5.48
C ALA A 117 -29.79 -13.89 -5.95
N THR A 118 -28.96 -14.78 -5.36
CA THR A 118 -28.98 -16.22 -5.70
C THR A 118 -30.15 -17.01 -5.12
N GLY A 119 -31.06 -16.35 -4.39
CA GLY A 119 -32.41 -16.85 -4.16
C GLY A 119 -33.27 -16.66 -5.41
N ILE A 120 -33.23 -17.65 -6.32
CA ILE A 120 -34.14 -17.82 -7.46
C ILE A 120 -34.16 -16.64 -8.45
N GLY A 121 -33.41 -16.80 -9.55
CA GLY A 121 -33.73 -16.19 -10.84
C GLY A 121 -33.67 -14.68 -10.92
N SER A 122 -32.51 -14.13 -11.28
CA SER A 122 -32.46 -12.87 -12.01
C SER A 122 -31.31 -12.88 -13.02
N THR A 123 -31.72 -13.06 -14.26
CA THR A 123 -31.00 -12.70 -15.48
C THR A 123 -30.33 -11.35 -15.34
N SER A 124 -29.04 -11.30 -15.68
CA SER A 124 -28.36 -10.16 -16.29
C SER A 124 -29.17 -8.86 -16.35
N GLY A 125 -29.15 -8.10 -15.24
CA GLY A 125 -29.62 -6.73 -15.24
C GLY A 125 -28.62 -5.87 -15.98
N THR A 126 -28.91 -5.59 -17.25
CA THR A 126 -28.25 -4.56 -18.07
C THR A 126 -28.36 -3.21 -17.36
N MET A 127 -27.27 -2.76 -16.76
CA MET A 127 -27.03 -1.36 -16.46
C MET A 127 -26.04 -0.81 -17.50
N PRO A 128 -26.29 0.39 -18.07
CA PRO A 128 -25.56 0.88 -19.23
C PRO A 128 -24.14 1.30 -18.86
N ASP A 129 -23.16 0.69 -19.52
CA ASP A 129 -21.91 1.28 -20.03
C ASP A 129 -21.11 2.26 -19.12
N GLU A 130 -20.88 1.89 -17.86
CA GLU A 130 -19.74 2.39 -17.09
C GLU A 130 -18.60 1.40 -17.23
N ARG A 131 -17.44 1.84 -17.72
CA ARG A 131 -16.27 1.01 -18.06
C ARG A 131 -15.89 0.01 -16.95
N ILE A 132 -16.46 -1.18 -17.01
CA ILE A 132 -16.11 -2.30 -16.14
C ILE A 132 -14.72 -2.77 -16.58
N GLU A 133 -13.68 -2.40 -15.84
CA GLU A 133 -12.33 -2.85 -16.17
C GLU A 133 -12.07 -4.24 -15.59
N LYS A 134 -11.70 -5.17 -16.47
CA LYS A 134 -11.26 -6.50 -16.06
C LYS A 134 -9.86 -6.39 -15.44
N LEU A 135 -9.69 -6.94 -14.23
CA LEU A 135 -8.40 -7.05 -13.59
C LEU A 135 -7.45 -7.92 -14.44
N GLU A 136 -6.17 -7.57 -14.43
CA GLU A 136 -5.11 -8.33 -15.09
C GLU A 136 -4.13 -8.82 -14.04
N LYS A 137 -3.68 -10.07 -14.14
CA LYS A 137 -2.70 -10.62 -13.21
C LYS A 137 -1.40 -9.80 -13.23
N LYS A 138 -0.93 -9.37 -12.05
CA LYS A 138 0.34 -8.68 -11.86
C LYS A 138 1.45 -9.64 -11.49
N SER A 139 2.66 -9.36 -11.97
CA SER A 139 3.84 -10.17 -11.71
C SER A 139 4.61 -9.66 -10.50
N HIS A 140 4.85 -10.55 -9.52
CA HIS A 140 5.73 -10.25 -8.38
C HIS A 140 7.15 -9.94 -8.83
N PHE A 141 7.64 -10.60 -9.88
CA PHE A 141 8.98 -10.38 -10.41
C PHE A 141 9.13 -8.97 -11.00
N VAL A 142 8.14 -8.52 -11.78
CA VAL A 142 8.14 -7.16 -12.35
C VAL A 142 8.01 -6.12 -11.25
N SER A 143 7.08 -6.32 -10.31
CA SER A 143 6.83 -5.45 -9.18
C SER A 143 8.07 -5.25 -8.29
N GLN A 144 8.77 -6.34 -7.95
CA GLN A 144 9.99 -6.31 -7.16
C GLN A 144 11.21 -5.84 -7.97
N GLY A 145 11.33 -6.22 -9.24
CA GLY A 145 12.41 -5.77 -10.13
C GLY A 145 12.39 -4.26 -10.32
N LEU A 146 11.19 -3.69 -10.54
CA LEU A 146 11.02 -2.24 -10.60
C LEU A 146 11.35 -1.56 -9.27
N ASN A 147 11.03 -2.19 -8.13
CA ASN A 147 11.38 -1.66 -6.82
C ASN A 147 12.91 -1.56 -6.61
N LEU A 148 13.68 -2.54 -7.10
CA LEU A 148 15.14 -2.50 -7.02
C LEU A 148 15.71 -1.28 -7.77
N ILE A 149 15.14 -0.95 -8.92
CA ILE A 149 15.51 0.25 -9.69
C ILE A 149 15.05 1.50 -8.92
N SER A 150 13.75 1.61 -8.67
CA SER A 150 13.15 2.67 -7.86
C SER A 150 11.81 2.24 -7.24
N PRO A 151 11.61 2.47 -5.93
CA PRO A 151 10.33 2.23 -5.27
C PRO A 151 9.12 2.89 -5.97
N ALA A 152 9.32 4.05 -6.60
CA ALA A 152 8.28 4.78 -7.33
C ALA A 152 7.76 4.02 -8.55
N LEU A 153 8.65 3.33 -9.30
CA LEU A 153 8.27 2.52 -10.45
C LEU A 153 7.44 1.31 -10.05
N SER A 154 7.77 0.68 -8.92
CA SER A 154 6.96 -0.39 -8.34
C SER A 154 5.56 0.09 -7.97
N VAL A 155 5.43 1.28 -7.35
CA VAL A 155 4.11 1.88 -7.07
C VAL A 155 3.32 2.11 -8.35
N PHE A 156 3.94 2.70 -9.37
CA PHE A 156 3.28 2.99 -10.65
C PHE A 156 2.79 1.71 -11.36
N TYR A 157 3.62 0.66 -11.37
CA TYR A 157 3.21 -0.64 -11.90
C TYR A 157 2.03 -1.23 -11.13
N ASN A 158 2.08 -1.18 -9.80
CA ASN A 158 1.04 -1.75 -8.94
C ASN A 158 -0.27 -0.96 -8.99
N SER A 159 -0.23 0.35 -9.24
CA SER A 159 -1.43 1.18 -9.32
C SER A 159 -2.18 1.09 -10.65
N ARG A 160 -1.48 0.84 -11.76
CA ARG A 160 -2.09 0.77 -13.09
C ARG A 160 -3.20 -0.30 -13.12
N LYS A 161 -4.43 0.08 -13.46
CA LYS A 161 -5.60 -0.81 -13.50
C LYS A 161 -5.77 -1.61 -12.20
N SER A 162 -5.76 -0.92 -11.06
CA SER A 162 -5.84 -1.57 -9.74
C SER A 162 -6.85 -0.88 -8.84
N PRO A 163 -7.80 -1.63 -8.23
CA PRO A 163 -8.80 -1.08 -7.32
C PRO A 163 -8.21 -0.63 -5.98
N ILE A 164 -6.98 -1.08 -5.70
CA ILE A 164 -6.23 -0.78 -4.47
C ILE A 164 -5.65 0.64 -4.49
N TYR A 165 -5.61 1.29 -5.64
CA TYR A 165 -4.99 2.59 -5.82
C TYR A 165 -5.94 3.57 -6.50
N THR A 166 -6.21 4.71 -5.87
CA THR A 166 -6.78 5.85 -6.59
C THR A 166 -5.70 6.61 -7.35
N SER A 167 -6.09 7.43 -8.33
CA SER A 167 -5.16 8.30 -9.07
C SER A 167 -4.42 9.25 -8.14
N GLY A 168 -5.10 9.79 -7.11
CA GLY A 168 -4.48 10.66 -6.09
C GLY A 168 -3.48 9.92 -5.20
N ASP A 169 -3.79 8.69 -4.79
CA ASP A 169 -2.88 7.88 -3.97
C ASP A 169 -1.62 7.48 -4.72
N THR A 170 -1.79 7.17 -6.02
CA THR A 170 -0.68 6.85 -6.91
C THR A 170 0.29 8.02 -6.97
N LEU A 171 -0.21 9.21 -7.29
CA LEU A 171 0.61 10.41 -7.40
C LEU A 171 1.32 10.73 -6.09
N THR A 172 0.59 10.66 -4.97
CA THR A 172 1.13 10.94 -3.63
C THR A 172 2.26 9.98 -3.28
N ARG A 173 2.07 8.67 -3.50
CA ARG A 173 3.06 7.64 -3.15
C ARG A 173 4.27 7.65 -4.08
N VAL A 174 4.05 7.83 -5.39
CA VAL A 174 5.13 8.00 -6.36
C VAL A 174 5.98 9.21 -5.98
N SER A 175 5.34 10.35 -5.69
CA SER A 175 6.04 11.57 -5.27
C SER A 175 6.79 11.37 -3.96
N PHE A 176 6.18 10.70 -2.97
CA PHE A 176 6.85 10.38 -1.71
C PHE A 176 8.13 9.56 -1.92
N TYR A 177 8.08 8.49 -2.72
CA TYR A 177 9.26 7.66 -2.96
C TYR A 177 10.34 8.38 -3.77
N ILE A 178 9.97 9.20 -4.75
CA ILE A 178 10.93 10.04 -5.49
C ILE A 178 11.60 11.04 -4.53
N LEU A 179 10.82 11.74 -3.71
CA LEU A 179 11.35 12.69 -2.72
C LEU A 179 12.23 11.99 -1.68
N THR A 180 11.85 10.78 -1.25
CA THR A 180 12.63 9.97 -0.31
C THR A 180 13.98 9.58 -0.89
N ASP A 181 14.02 9.07 -2.13
CA ASP A 181 15.27 8.72 -2.81
C ASP A 181 16.16 9.98 -3.00
N LEU A 182 15.58 11.13 -3.37
CA LEU A 182 16.31 12.39 -3.54
C LEU A 182 16.84 12.95 -2.21
N LEU A 183 16.03 12.91 -1.14
CA LEU A 183 16.42 13.40 0.18
C LEU A 183 17.49 12.52 0.81
N ILE A 184 17.21 11.21 0.92
CA ILE A 184 18.11 10.28 1.61
C ILE A 184 19.38 10.09 0.79
N GLY A 185 19.26 9.85 -0.52
CA GLY A 185 20.40 9.74 -1.42
C GLY A 185 21.20 11.05 -1.52
N GLY A 186 20.53 12.19 -1.67
CA GLY A 186 21.17 13.50 -1.75
C GLY A 186 21.90 13.91 -0.46
N LEU A 187 21.30 13.67 0.70
CA LEU A 187 21.94 13.93 2.00
C LEU A 187 23.12 12.99 2.25
N ALA A 188 23.00 11.70 1.91
CA ALA A 188 24.09 10.74 2.04
C ALA A 188 25.25 11.07 1.10
N TYR A 189 24.95 11.44 -0.16
CA TYR A 189 25.95 11.89 -1.12
C TYR A 189 26.65 13.16 -0.64
N TYR A 190 25.88 14.15 -0.16
CA TYR A 190 26.43 15.38 0.40
C TYR A 190 27.34 15.11 1.61
N PHE A 191 26.91 14.24 2.52
CA PHE A 191 27.68 13.82 3.68
C PHE A 191 28.99 13.14 3.27
N ALA A 192 28.93 12.18 2.35
CA ALA A 192 30.13 11.48 1.88
C ALA A 192 31.10 12.45 1.20
N MET A 193 30.62 13.32 0.31
CA MET A 193 31.46 14.30 -0.38
C MET A 193 32.13 15.31 0.57
N ASN A 194 31.45 15.70 1.66
CA ASN A 194 32.01 16.66 2.61
C ASN A 194 33.03 16.04 3.58
N ASN A 195 32.93 14.74 3.87
CA ASN A 195 33.81 14.03 4.78
C ASN A 195 34.91 13.21 4.07
N ASN A 196 34.84 13.12 2.73
CA ASN A 196 35.91 12.51 1.94
C ASN A 196 37.17 13.37 1.98
N HIS A 197 38.33 12.71 2.01
CA HIS A 197 39.62 13.38 1.96
C HIS A 197 39.72 14.15 0.64
N LYS A 198 39.76 15.49 0.75
CA LYS A 198 40.04 16.35 -0.40
C LYS A 198 41.55 16.38 -0.59
N LYS A 199 42.04 16.30 -1.83
CA LYS A 199 43.47 16.48 -2.12
C LYS A 199 43.94 17.82 -1.54
N SER A 200 45.09 17.81 -0.89
CA SER A 200 45.78 19.05 -0.54
C SER A 200 46.31 19.72 -1.82
N MET A 201 46.46 21.05 -1.80
CA MET A 201 47.06 21.80 -2.91
C MET A 201 48.47 21.28 -3.23
N MET A 202 49.19 20.78 -2.23
CA MET A 202 50.51 20.18 -2.39
C MET A 202 50.49 18.78 -3.04
N ASP A 203 49.45 17.98 -2.79
CA ASP A 203 49.30 16.68 -3.44
C ASP A 203 48.93 16.82 -4.93
N ASN A 204 48.25 17.91 -5.30
CA ASN A 204 48.00 18.27 -6.70
C ASN A 204 49.29 18.72 -7.41
N LEU A 205 50.14 19.50 -6.75
CA LEU A 205 51.44 19.91 -7.28
C LEU A 205 52.39 18.72 -7.50
N LEU A 206 52.30 17.70 -6.66
CA LEU A 206 53.12 16.48 -6.76
C LEU A 206 52.53 15.39 -7.67
N GLY A 207 51.43 15.67 -8.37
CA GLY A 207 50.81 14.73 -9.30
C GLY A 207 50.30 13.43 -8.67
N LYS A 208 50.14 13.37 -7.33
CA LYS A 208 49.68 12.15 -6.65
C LYS A 208 48.25 11.82 -7.07
N GLU A 209 47.97 10.55 -7.37
CA GLU A 209 46.60 10.08 -7.56
C GLU A 209 45.79 10.33 -6.27
N GLY A 210 44.61 10.93 -6.42
CA GLY A 210 43.77 11.28 -5.28
C GLY A 210 42.84 10.14 -4.93
N PRO A 211 42.18 10.20 -3.76
CA PRO A 211 41.02 9.36 -3.51
C PRO A 211 40.04 9.56 -4.68
N SER A 212 39.51 8.44 -5.20
CA SER A 212 38.71 8.48 -6.43
C SER A 212 37.55 9.46 -6.27
N GLY A 213 37.22 10.19 -7.35
CA GLY A 213 36.05 11.08 -7.37
C GLY A 213 34.73 10.32 -7.25
N ASN A 214 34.78 8.99 -7.24
CA ASN A 214 33.63 8.12 -7.10
C ASN A 214 33.24 8.00 -5.62
N VAL A 215 32.09 8.57 -5.26
CA VAL A 215 31.57 8.55 -3.89
C VAL A 215 31.34 7.12 -3.38
N PHE A 216 31.10 6.16 -4.29
CA PHE A 216 30.91 4.75 -3.94
C PHE A 216 32.19 4.03 -3.48
N GLU A 217 33.36 4.48 -3.92
CA GLU A 217 34.67 3.92 -3.55
C GLU A 217 35.30 4.62 -2.34
N SER A 218 34.64 5.66 -1.85
CA SER A 218 35.13 6.46 -0.75
C SER A 218 34.90 5.81 0.61
N LYS A 219 35.59 6.31 1.65
CA LYS A 219 35.45 5.83 3.05
C LYS A 219 33.99 5.78 3.53
N TYR A 220 33.13 6.65 3.00
CA TYR A 220 31.71 6.73 3.35
C TYR A 220 30.78 6.20 2.25
N GLY A 221 31.30 5.50 1.25
CA GLY A 221 30.51 4.89 0.16
C GLY A 221 29.43 3.94 0.67
N GLY A 222 29.70 3.20 1.76
CA GLY A 222 28.72 2.34 2.42
C GLY A 222 27.49 3.08 2.94
N VAL A 223 27.63 4.34 3.38
CA VAL A 223 26.51 5.18 3.82
C VAL A 223 25.60 5.53 2.65
N VAL A 224 26.19 5.82 1.48
CA VAL A 224 25.44 6.11 0.26
C VAL A 224 24.73 4.87 -0.27
N ILE A 225 25.39 3.71 -0.21
CA ILE A 225 24.76 2.43 -0.57
C ILE A 225 23.59 2.14 0.37
N ALA A 226 23.77 2.25 1.68
CA ALA A 226 22.70 2.02 2.66
C ALA A 226 21.51 2.99 2.45
N ALA A 227 21.80 4.26 2.17
CA ALA A 227 20.81 5.28 1.84
C ALA A 227 19.95 4.91 0.61
N ILE A 228 20.54 4.27 -0.39
CA ILE A 228 19.82 3.77 -1.58
C ILE A 228 19.05 2.48 -1.24
N VAL A 229 19.64 1.56 -0.46
CA VAL A 229 19.06 0.24 -0.20
C VAL A 229 17.86 0.29 0.76
N ILE A 230 17.89 1.13 1.80
CA ILE A 230 16.85 1.16 2.84
C ILE A 230 15.43 1.42 2.28
N PRO A 231 15.19 2.46 1.45
CA PRO A 231 13.87 2.70 0.87
C PRO A 231 13.35 1.53 0.03
N ARG A 232 14.26 0.82 -0.65
CA ARG A 232 13.94 -0.35 -1.49
C ARG A 232 13.51 -1.51 -0.63
N LEU A 233 14.26 -1.83 0.43
CA LEU A 233 13.89 -2.88 1.40
C LEU A 233 12.55 -2.58 2.06
N TYR A 234 12.31 -1.33 2.48
CA TYR A 234 11.03 -0.92 3.04
C TYR A 234 9.87 -1.11 2.05
N ARG A 235 10.08 -0.75 0.77
CA ARG A 235 9.05 -0.90 -0.26
C ARG A 235 8.81 -2.37 -0.66
N MET A 236 9.78 -3.27 -0.51
CA MET A 236 9.64 -4.68 -0.91
C MET A 236 8.42 -5.34 -0.27
N THR A 237 8.19 -5.13 1.03
CA THR A 237 7.04 -5.69 1.76
C THR A 237 5.73 -5.19 1.17
N GLY A 238 5.58 -3.87 1.03
CA GLY A 238 4.40 -3.28 0.40
C GLY A 238 4.23 -3.72 -1.05
N SER A 239 5.30 -4.03 -1.78
CA SER A 239 5.25 -4.45 -3.19
C SER A 239 4.66 -5.86 -3.29
N VAL A 240 5.02 -6.72 -2.34
CA VAL A 240 4.45 -8.06 -2.18
C VAL A 240 2.98 -7.97 -1.79
N GLU A 241 2.64 -7.15 -0.80
CA GLU A 241 1.25 -6.93 -0.35
C GLU A 241 0.35 -6.42 -1.49
N ASP A 242 0.79 -5.38 -2.21
CA ASP A 242 0.06 -4.80 -3.34
C ASP A 242 -0.24 -5.85 -4.42
N THR A 243 0.79 -6.60 -4.82
CA THR A 243 0.69 -7.59 -5.90
C THR A 243 -0.18 -8.77 -5.47
N THR A 244 -0.04 -9.22 -4.22
CA THR A 244 -0.82 -10.35 -3.68
C THR A 244 -2.28 -10.00 -3.56
N THR A 245 -2.59 -8.82 -3.01
CA THR A 245 -3.98 -8.36 -2.84
C THR A 245 -4.65 -8.15 -4.20
N HIS A 246 -3.93 -7.57 -5.16
CA HIS A 246 -4.44 -7.39 -6.52
C HIS A 246 -4.74 -8.72 -7.20
N ASN A 247 -3.78 -9.66 -7.14
CA ASN A 247 -3.94 -10.97 -7.76
C ASN A 247 -5.07 -11.78 -7.10
N ARG A 248 -5.31 -11.59 -5.80
CA ARG A 248 -6.44 -12.24 -5.14
C ARG A 248 -7.77 -11.70 -5.62
N LEU A 249 -7.92 -10.39 -5.75
CA LEU A 249 -9.13 -9.81 -6.34
C LEU A 249 -9.34 -10.29 -7.79
N PHE A 250 -8.25 -10.44 -8.54
CA PHE A 250 -8.27 -11.05 -9.87
C PHE A 250 -8.74 -12.52 -9.85
N GLU A 251 -8.21 -13.36 -8.94
CA GLU A 251 -8.63 -14.76 -8.78
C GLU A 251 -10.12 -14.88 -8.41
N LEU A 252 -10.63 -13.94 -7.62
CA LEU A 252 -12.04 -13.85 -7.27
C LEU A 252 -12.92 -13.32 -8.42
N SER A 253 -12.34 -13.10 -9.60
CA SER A 253 -13.01 -12.52 -10.78
C SER A 253 -13.71 -11.20 -10.46
N TYR A 254 -13.14 -10.43 -9.53
CA TYR A 254 -13.65 -9.11 -9.19
C TYR A 254 -13.47 -8.17 -10.37
N THR A 255 -14.50 -7.37 -10.63
CA THR A 255 -14.45 -6.27 -11.58
C THR A 255 -14.62 -4.98 -10.81
N PHE A 256 -13.87 -3.95 -11.18
CA PHE A 256 -13.87 -2.71 -10.44
C PHE A 256 -14.24 -1.53 -11.34
N LYS A 257 -14.73 -0.48 -10.71
CA LYS A 257 -15.13 0.78 -11.34
C LYS A 257 -14.21 1.89 -10.85
N TYR A 258 -13.88 2.84 -11.73
CA TYR A 258 -13.05 4.02 -11.42
C TYR A 258 -13.90 5.24 -11.10
#